data_AF-A0A1C4CH07-F1
#
_entry.id   AF-A0A1C4CH07-F1
#
_cell.length_a   1.000
_cell.length_b   1.000
_cell.length_c   1.000
_cell.angle_alpha   90.00
_cell.angle_beta   90.00
_cell.angle_gamma   90.00
#
_symmetry.space_group_name_H-M   'P 1'
#
loop_
_entity.id
_entity.type
_entity.pdbx_description
1 polymer ?
#
loop_
_entity_poly.entity_id
_entity_poly.type
_entity_poly.pdbx_seq_one_letter_code
_entity_poly.pdbx_strand_id
1 'polypeptide(L)'
;MSYIDGYDHELIGQLGYLPIYHPLEKINGEGWGAYDFSATPENLVLGGGSGEHPGLVVHHLPMLVTRFLYAQLSDAEEAMLTDGQKAFLDDLYYAGEALEFCCWSVADYARLQTMAESPTFMNPVTAEERVENWIEKSLGELVWYALPDLNPHHQALQDIFQRFDIYPAMRNVTIEPPGYPPGGGRILENGRVKWGHRRWHGGQTERQN
;
A
#
# COMPACT_ATOMS: atom_id res chain seq x y z
N MET A 1 17.22 4.91 12.43
CA MET A 1 16.40 3.70 12.57
C MET A 1 15.00 4.18 12.79
N SER A 2 14.08 3.64 12.00
CA SER A 2 12.67 3.98 12.02
C SER A 2 11.95 3.23 13.14
N TYR A 3 10.78 3.67 13.56
CA TYR A 3 9.97 3.03 14.59
C TYR A 3 9.60 1.60 14.19
N ILE A 4 9.28 1.38 12.91
CA ILE A 4 9.00 0.05 12.35
C ILE A 4 10.17 -0.93 12.49
N ASP A 5 11.42 -0.43 12.61
CA ASP A 5 12.62 -1.26 12.84
C ASP A 5 12.62 -1.95 14.20
N GLY A 6 11.70 -1.59 15.10
CA GLY A 6 11.48 -2.31 16.36
C GLY A 6 10.76 -3.65 16.19
N TYR A 7 10.10 -3.86 15.05
CA TYR A 7 9.12 -4.93 14.84
C TYR A 7 9.44 -5.77 13.61
N ASP A 8 8.94 -7.01 13.58
CA ASP A 8 9.09 -7.87 12.42
C ASP A 8 8.22 -7.34 11.27
N HIS A 9 8.85 -7.09 10.13
CA HIS A 9 8.23 -6.49 8.96
C HIS A 9 9.02 -6.85 7.69
N GLU A 10 8.33 -6.94 6.57
CA GLU A 10 8.96 -7.08 5.26
C GLU A 10 8.95 -5.75 4.49
N LEU A 11 10.03 -5.47 3.76
CA LEU A 11 10.05 -4.39 2.77
C LEU A 11 9.34 -4.88 1.50
N ILE A 12 8.35 -4.10 1.07
CA ILE A 12 7.61 -4.30 -0.17
C ILE A 12 8.31 -3.57 -1.32
N GLY A 13 8.50 -2.26 -1.17
CA GLY A 13 8.98 -1.40 -2.24
C GLY A 13 9.06 0.05 -1.80
N GLN A 14 8.90 0.98 -2.73
CA GLN A 14 8.92 2.42 -2.45
C GLN A 14 7.85 3.15 -3.28
N LEU A 15 7.20 4.14 -2.67
CA LEU A 15 6.39 5.14 -3.35
C LEU A 15 7.16 6.47 -3.32
N GLY A 16 7.88 6.76 -4.40
CA GLY A 16 8.83 7.86 -4.43
C GLY A 16 9.93 7.67 -3.39
N TYR A 17 10.09 8.63 -2.47
CA TYR A 17 11.07 8.51 -1.38
C TYR A 17 10.57 7.67 -0.20
N LEU A 18 9.27 7.34 -0.12
CA LEU A 18 8.71 6.63 1.02
C LEU A 18 8.83 5.11 0.84
N PRO A 19 9.61 4.40 1.68
CA PRO A 19 9.58 2.93 1.68
C PRO A 19 8.22 2.42 2.14
N ILE A 20 7.79 1.29 1.57
CA ILE A 20 6.54 0.60 1.88
C ILE A 20 6.89 -0.70 2.59
N TYR A 21 6.32 -0.90 3.77
CA TYR A 21 6.50 -2.08 4.60
C TYR A 21 5.18 -2.78 4.86
N HIS A 22 5.26 -4.08 5.10
CA HIS A 22 4.16 -4.89 5.60
C HIS A 22 4.56 -5.45 6.98
N PRO A 23 3.88 -5.05 8.07
CA PRO A 23 4.11 -5.60 9.40
C PRO A 23 3.78 -7.09 9.44
N LEU A 24 4.62 -7.90 10.08
CA LEU A 24 4.40 -9.34 10.26
C LEU A 24 3.86 -9.68 11.64
N GLU A 25 3.80 -8.69 12.52
CA GLU A 25 3.24 -8.80 13.86
C GLU A 25 2.41 -7.57 14.22
N LYS A 26 1.64 -7.68 15.29
CA LYS A 26 0.86 -6.56 15.82
C LYS A 26 1.78 -5.55 16.52
N ILE A 27 1.78 -4.32 16.03
CA ILE A 27 2.44 -3.16 16.61
C ILE A 27 1.42 -2.43 17.48
N ASN A 28 1.68 -2.36 18.80
CA ASN A 28 0.86 -1.61 19.74
C ASN A 28 1.55 -0.28 20.02
N GLY A 29 1.21 0.73 19.23
CA GLY A 29 1.62 2.10 19.47
C GLY A 29 0.62 2.84 20.34
N GLU A 30 0.48 4.13 20.07
CA GLU A 30 -0.50 5.02 20.67
C GLU A 30 -1.79 5.06 19.81
N GLY A 31 -2.66 6.04 20.07
CA GLY A 31 -3.89 6.27 19.31
C GLY A 31 -3.65 6.83 17.90
N TRP A 32 -4.74 6.98 17.15
CA TRP A 32 -4.70 7.42 15.74
C TRP A 32 -3.93 8.74 15.55
N GLY A 33 -2.94 8.73 14.65
CA GLY A 33 -2.14 9.90 14.26
C GLY A 33 -1.03 10.28 15.27
N ALA A 34 -0.81 9.46 16.29
CA ALA A 34 0.23 9.68 17.29
C ALA A 34 1.66 9.47 16.76
N TYR A 35 2.66 9.65 17.62
CA TYR A 35 4.08 9.50 17.25
C TYR A 35 4.45 8.04 16.99
N ASP A 36 4.12 7.18 17.95
CA ASP A 36 4.25 5.74 17.83
C ASP A 36 2.93 5.18 17.29
N PHE A 37 2.94 4.66 16.07
CA PHE A 37 1.71 4.22 15.41
C PHE A 37 1.32 2.79 15.81
N SER A 38 0.03 2.49 15.72
CA SER A 38 -0.47 1.12 15.83
C SER A 38 -0.66 0.53 14.43
N ALA A 39 -0.28 -0.74 14.24
CA ALA A 39 -0.45 -1.44 12.98
C ALA A 39 -0.61 -2.96 13.20
N THR A 40 -1.28 -3.63 12.27
CA THR A 40 -1.42 -5.09 12.23
C THR A 40 -0.91 -5.63 10.89
N PRO A 41 -0.80 -6.96 10.73
CA PRO A 41 -0.54 -7.58 9.43
C PRO A 41 -1.62 -7.37 8.36
N GLU A 42 -2.71 -6.65 8.67
CA GLU A 42 -3.71 -6.24 7.67
C GLU A 42 -3.40 -4.86 7.09
N ASN A 43 -2.34 -4.19 7.58
CA ASN A 43 -1.95 -2.85 7.18
C ASN A 43 -0.73 -2.85 6.25
N LEU A 44 -0.55 -1.75 5.54
CA LEU A 44 0.76 -1.34 5.01
C LEU A 44 1.26 -0.12 5.79
N VAL A 45 2.58 0.07 5.84
CA VAL A 45 3.20 1.23 6.47
C VAL A 45 4.15 1.91 5.50
N LEU A 46 3.98 3.21 5.27
CA LEU A 46 4.88 4.04 4.47
C LEU A 46 5.80 4.87 5.37
N GLY A 47 7.05 5.05 4.93
CA GLY A 47 8.08 5.80 5.67
C GLY A 47 8.66 4.99 6.83
N GLY A 48 7.83 4.68 7.83
CA GLY A 48 8.18 3.80 8.95
C GLY A 48 8.30 4.47 10.32
N GLY A 49 7.95 5.77 10.43
CA GLY A 49 7.83 6.54 11.69
C GLY A 49 9.16 6.78 12.39
N SER A 50 9.33 7.90 13.11
CA SER A 50 10.56 8.28 13.82
C SER A 50 11.87 8.23 12.99
N GLY A 51 12.65 9.31 12.91
CA GLY A 51 13.92 9.31 12.18
C GLY A 51 13.82 9.95 10.79
N GLU A 52 13.98 9.19 9.69
CA GLU A 52 14.11 9.76 8.34
C GLU A 52 12.79 10.23 7.74
N HIS A 53 11.71 9.47 7.95
CA HIS A 53 10.38 9.78 7.43
C HIS A 53 9.31 9.55 8.51
N PRO A 54 8.27 10.42 8.58
CA PRO A 54 7.12 10.16 9.43
C PRO A 54 6.37 8.89 8.98
N GLY A 55 5.54 8.34 9.87
CA GLY A 55 4.80 7.11 9.60
C GLY A 55 3.50 7.41 8.88
N LEU A 56 3.14 6.62 7.88
CA LEU A 56 1.79 6.60 7.31
C LEU A 56 1.28 5.17 7.38
N VAL A 57 0.29 4.90 8.23
CA VAL A 57 -0.35 3.59 8.31
C VAL A 57 -1.54 3.57 7.35
N VAL A 58 -1.60 2.51 6.55
CA VAL A 58 -2.62 2.30 5.54
C VAL A 58 -3.55 1.18 6.01
N HIS A 59 -4.78 1.58 6.27
CA HIS A 59 -5.89 0.75 6.73
C HIS A 59 -6.80 0.38 5.57
N HIS A 60 -7.64 -0.64 5.78
CA HIS A 60 -8.67 -1.05 4.84
C HIS A 60 -8.16 -1.27 3.41
N LEU A 61 -7.13 -2.12 3.23
CA LEU A 61 -6.59 -2.44 1.90
C LEU A 61 -7.65 -2.83 0.85
N PRO A 62 -8.75 -3.58 1.19
CA PRO A 62 -9.83 -3.83 0.24
C PRO A 62 -10.50 -2.57 -0.30
N MET A 63 -10.60 -1.50 0.50
CA MET A 63 -11.16 -0.22 0.10
C MET A 63 -10.28 0.46 -0.96
N LEU A 64 -8.96 0.46 -0.77
CA LEU A 64 -8.00 1.02 -1.73
C LEU A 64 -8.08 0.30 -3.08
N VAL A 65 -8.10 -1.04 -3.05
CA VAL A 65 -8.27 -1.85 -4.25
C VAL A 65 -9.59 -1.51 -4.95
N THR A 66 -10.68 -1.41 -4.19
CA THR A 66 -12.00 -1.08 -4.73
C THR A 66 -12.02 0.30 -5.38
N ARG A 67 -11.42 1.32 -4.74
CA ARG A 67 -11.26 2.68 -5.30
C ARG A 67 -10.44 2.69 -6.58
N PHE A 68 -9.34 1.93 -6.64
CA PHE A 68 -8.54 1.78 -7.85
C PHE A 68 -9.32 1.12 -9.00
N LEU A 69 -10.10 0.07 -8.71
CA LEU A 69 -10.89 -0.64 -9.72
C LEU A 69 -12.05 0.23 -10.25
N TYR A 70 -12.77 0.92 -9.36
CA TYR A 70 -13.84 1.84 -9.77
C TYR A 70 -13.35 2.99 -10.64
N ALA A 71 -12.18 3.55 -10.35
CA ALA A 71 -11.62 4.66 -11.10
C ALA A 71 -11.33 4.32 -12.58
N GLN A 72 -11.43 3.04 -12.96
CA GLN A 72 -11.21 2.56 -14.33
C GLN A 72 -12.51 2.27 -15.08
N LEU A 73 -13.66 2.25 -14.41
CA LEU A 73 -14.94 2.06 -15.07
C LEU A 73 -15.40 3.36 -15.73
N SER A 74 -15.89 3.24 -16.96
CA SER A 74 -16.74 4.27 -17.56
C SER A 74 -18.16 4.22 -16.96
N ASP A 75 -18.92 5.32 -17.09
CA ASP A 75 -20.34 5.37 -16.69
C ASP A 75 -21.17 4.21 -17.29
N ALA A 76 -20.82 3.79 -18.52
CA ALA A 76 -21.49 2.69 -19.19
C ALA A 76 -21.16 1.33 -18.57
N GLU A 77 -19.91 1.12 -18.14
CA GLU A 77 -19.47 -0.12 -17.47
C GLU A 77 -19.98 -0.19 -16.03
N GLU A 78 -19.99 0.93 -15.31
CA GLU A 78 -20.58 1.03 -13.98
C GLU A 78 -22.08 0.69 -14.02
N ALA A 79 -22.79 1.11 -15.07
CA ALA A 79 -24.19 0.74 -15.29
C ALA A 79 -24.42 -0.76 -15.52
N MET A 80 -23.39 -1.54 -15.89
CA MET A 80 -23.47 -3.00 -16.05
C MET A 80 -23.33 -3.78 -14.73
N LEU A 81 -22.97 -3.10 -13.63
CA LEU A 81 -22.95 -3.71 -12.30
C LEU A 81 -24.38 -4.00 -11.82
N THR A 82 -24.60 -5.20 -11.27
CA THR A 82 -25.90 -5.53 -10.64
C THR A 82 -26.05 -4.80 -9.30
N ASP A 83 -27.27 -4.64 -8.82
CA ASP A 83 -27.52 -3.99 -7.53
C ASP A 83 -26.77 -4.67 -6.36
N GLY A 84 -26.66 -5.99 -6.38
CA GLY A 84 -25.90 -6.74 -5.38
C GLY A 84 -24.39 -6.51 -5.47
N GLN A 85 -23.85 -6.37 -6.68
CA GLN A 85 -22.45 -6.00 -6.88
C GLN A 85 -22.19 -4.57 -6.39
N LYS A 86 -23.06 -3.62 -6.74
CA LYS A 86 -22.96 -2.23 -6.28
C LYS A 86 -22.98 -2.13 -4.76
N ALA A 87 -23.93 -2.81 -4.10
CA ALA A 87 -24.00 -2.80 -2.64
C ALA A 87 -22.73 -3.36 -1.98
N PHE A 88 -22.23 -4.51 -2.46
CA PHE A 88 -20.98 -5.08 -1.95
C PHE A 88 -19.77 -4.13 -2.15
N LEU A 89 -19.71 -3.52 -3.32
CA LEU A 89 -18.62 -2.62 -3.67
C LEU A 89 -18.69 -1.29 -2.90
N ASP A 90 -19.89 -0.74 -2.67
CA ASP A 90 -20.11 0.45 -1.85
C ASP A 90 -19.68 0.19 -0.39
N ASP A 91 -20.04 -0.97 0.17
CA ASP A 91 -19.62 -1.36 1.53
C ASP A 91 -18.08 -1.35 1.68
N LEU A 92 -17.36 -1.82 0.66
CA LEU A 92 -15.90 -1.76 0.63
C LEU A 92 -15.37 -0.34 0.39
N TYR A 93 -15.97 0.40 -0.54
CA TYR A 93 -15.52 1.73 -0.96
C TYR A 93 -15.59 2.77 0.18
N TYR A 94 -16.59 2.63 1.06
CA TYR A 94 -16.87 3.54 2.18
C TYR A 94 -16.51 2.94 3.55
N ALA A 95 -15.58 1.97 3.60
CA ALA A 95 -15.22 1.24 4.82
C ALA A 95 -14.61 2.10 5.95
N GLY A 96 -14.21 3.35 5.68
CA GLY A 96 -13.72 4.29 6.69
C GLY A 96 -12.56 5.16 6.21
N GLU A 97 -11.75 5.62 7.16
CA GLU A 97 -10.49 6.33 6.90
C GLU A 97 -9.36 5.32 6.64
N ALA A 98 -8.70 5.41 5.48
CA ALA A 98 -7.58 4.53 5.15
C ALA A 98 -6.22 5.05 5.60
N LEU A 99 -6.02 6.37 5.58
CA LEU A 99 -4.69 6.95 5.71
C LEU A 99 -4.53 7.61 7.07
N GLU A 100 -3.69 7.00 7.90
CA GLU A 100 -3.32 7.52 9.21
C GLU A 100 -1.94 8.17 9.13
N PHE A 101 -1.92 9.51 9.11
CA PHE A 101 -0.68 10.29 9.08
C PHE A 101 -0.12 10.48 10.49
N CYS A 102 0.87 9.67 10.86
CA CYS A 102 1.48 9.63 12.20
C CYS A 102 2.67 10.60 12.30
N CYS A 103 2.51 11.67 13.08
CA CYS A 103 3.51 12.73 13.26
C CYS A 103 3.97 13.46 11.99
N TRP A 104 3.07 13.60 11.02
CA TRP A 104 3.31 14.44 9.85
C TRP A 104 3.18 15.92 10.20
N SER A 105 4.22 16.70 9.89
CA SER A 105 4.12 18.16 9.88
C SER A 105 3.56 18.65 8.55
N VAL A 106 3.13 19.92 8.51
CA VAL A 106 2.76 20.60 7.27
C VAL A 106 3.89 20.56 6.24
N ALA A 107 5.15 20.60 6.70
CA ALA A 107 6.30 20.53 5.81
C ALA A 107 6.51 19.12 5.22
N ASP A 108 6.20 18.06 5.97
CA ASP A 108 6.20 16.68 5.45
C ASP A 108 5.13 16.52 4.38
N TYR A 109 3.92 16.98 4.67
CA TYR A 109 2.81 16.91 3.73
C TYR A 109 3.08 17.71 2.44
N ALA A 110 3.69 18.90 2.56
CA ALA A 110 4.12 19.67 1.40
C ALA A 110 5.17 18.93 0.56
N ARG A 111 6.14 18.24 1.19
CA ARG A 111 7.12 17.41 0.46
C ARG A 111 6.47 16.22 -0.23
N LEU A 112 5.49 15.59 0.41
CA LEU A 112 4.70 14.52 -0.20
C LEU A 112 3.93 15.02 -1.42
N GLN A 113 3.27 16.18 -1.34
CA GLN A 113 2.61 16.81 -2.48
C GLN A 113 3.59 17.06 -3.62
N THR A 114 4.73 17.72 -3.35
CA THR A 114 5.76 17.99 -4.37
C THR A 114 6.31 16.71 -4.99
N MET A 115 6.48 15.65 -4.19
CA MET A 115 6.88 14.34 -4.71
C MET A 115 5.80 13.78 -5.66
N ALA A 116 4.54 13.74 -5.22
CA ALA A 116 3.44 13.18 -6.01
C ALA A 116 3.19 13.93 -7.32
N GLU A 117 3.49 15.23 -7.38
CA GLU A 117 3.41 16.06 -8.60
C GLU A 117 4.58 15.83 -9.57
N SER A 118 5.60 15.08 -9.15
CA SER A 118 6.81 14.88 -9.94
C SER A 118 6.50 14.19 -11.27
N PRO A 119 6.95 14.73 -12.42
CA PRO A 119 6.74 14.11 -13.73
C PRO A 119 7.55 12.82 -13.93
N THR A 120 8.32 12.39 -12.92
CA THR A 120 9.00 11.09 -12.90
C THR A 120 8.05 9.93 -12.65
N PHE A 121 6.88 10.19 -12.07
CA PHE A 121 5.83 9.19 -11.92
C PHE A 121 5.10 8.96 -13.24
N MET A 122 4.64 7.74 -13.46
CA MET A 122 3.84 7.41 -14.64
C MET A 122 2.49 8.12 -14.59
N ASN A 123 1.88 8.18 -13.41
CA ASN A 123 0.66 8.92 -13.18
C ASN A 123 0.84 9.84 -11.96
N PRO A 124 1.38 11.07 -12.14
CA PRO A 124 1.54 12.04 -11.07
C PRO A 124 0.19 12.63 -10.65
N VAL A 125 0.12 13.17 -9.43
CA VAL A 125 -1.08 13.88 -8.95
C VAL A 125 -1.33 15.13 -9.80
N THR A 126 -2.60 15.39 -10.14
CA THR A 126 -3.00 16.62 -10.85
C THR A 126 -3.42 17.71 -9.87
N ALA A 127 -3.61 18.94 -10.36
CA ALA A 127 -4.03 20.07 -9.52
C ALA A 127 -5.44 19.88 -8.93
N GLU A 128 -6.27 19.05 -9.56
CA GLU A 128 -7.64 18.74 -9.16
C GLU A 128 -7.71 17.53 -8.21
N GLU A 129 -6.64 16.75 -8.10
CA GLU A 129 -6.58 15.55 -7.28
C GLU A 129 -5.86 15.82 -5.95
N ARG A 130 -6.44 15.27 -4.88
CA ARG A 130 -5.79 15.24 -3.57
C ARG A 130 -4.70 14.16 -3.53
N VAL A 131 -3.56 14.46 -2.91
CA VAL A 131 -2.46 13.47 -2.80
C VAL A 131 -2.87 12.19 -2.07
N GLU A 132 -3.84 12.25 -1.15
CA GLU A 132 -4.40 11.04 -0.52
C GLU A 132 -5.05 10.11 -1.54
N ASN A 133 -5.84 10.65 -2.49
CA ASN A 133 -6.47 9.85 -3.53
C ASN A 133 -5.41 9.19 -4.44
N TRP A 134 -4.33 9.92 -4.73
CA TRP A 134 -3.20 9.41 -5.50
C TRP A 134 -2.46 8.28 -4.76
N ILE A 135 -2.25 8.41 -3.45
CA ILE A 135 -1.69 7.34 -2.60
C ILE A 135 -2.60 6.12 -2.63
N GLU A 136 -3.91 6.31 -2.37
CA GLU A 136 -4.87 5.22 -2.30
C GLU A 136 -4.96 4.45 -3.63
N LYS A 137 -4.98 5.13 -4.77
CA LYS A 137 -4.96 4.48 -6.09
C LYS A 137 -3.65 3.74 -6.34
N SER A 138 -2.51 4.36 -6.00
CA SER A 138 -1.18 3.75 -6.21
C SER A 138 -1.01 2.48 -5.37
N LEU A 139 -1.47 2.51 -4.13
CA LEU A 139 -1.42 1.35 -3.22
C LEU A 139 -2.52 0.33 -3.52
N GLY A 140 -3.70 0.78 -3.97
CA GLY A 140 -4.77 -0.10 -4.44
C GLY A 140 -4.33 -0.93 -5.64
N GLU A 141 -3.63 -0.32 -6.60
CA GLU A 141 -3.01 -1.04 -7.71
C GLU A 141 -1.96 -2.06 -7.23
N LEU A 142 -1.09 -1.65 -6.31
CA LEU A 142 -0.06 -2.52 -5.73
C LEU A 142 -0.70 -3.75 -5.07
N VAL A 143 -1.71 -3.56 -4.23
CA VAL A 143 -2.39 -4.66 -3.54
C VAL A 143 -3.13 -5.54 -4.53
N TRP A 144 -3.78 -4.96 -5.54
CA TRP A 144 -4.49 -5.70 -6.58
C TRP A 144 -3.57 -6.65 -7.36
N TYR A 145 -2.44 -6.15 -7.87
CA TYR A 145 -1.59 -6.93 -8.76
C TYR A 145 -0.48 -7.73 -8.06
N ALA A 146 0.01 -7.25 -6.90
CA ALA A 146 1.22 -7.77 -6.30
C ALA A 146 1.04 -8.35 -4.88
N LEU A 147 0.00 -7.94 -4.15
CA LEU A 147 -0.28 -8.41 -2.78
C LEU A 147 -1.74 -8.92 -2.62
N PRO A 148 -2.23 -9.81 -3.51
CA PRO A 148 -3.61 -10.26 -3.47
C PRO A 148 -3.97 -11.01 -2.18
N ASP A 149 -2.98 -11.61 -1.51
CA ASP A 149 -3.13 -12.31 -0.24
C ASP A 149 -3.43 -11.38 0.94
N LEU A 150 -3.12 -10.08 0.84
CA LEU A 150 -3.47 -9.08 1.85
C LEU A 150 -4.89 -8.52 1.69
N ASN A 151 -5.62 -8.93 0.64
CA ASN A 151 -6.99 -8.53 0.41
C ASN A 151 -7.93 -9.75 0.50
N PRO A 152 -8.66 -9.93 1.61
CA PRO A 152 -9.60 -11.06 1.77
C PRO A 152 -10.74 -11.06 0.73
N HIS A 153 -10.98 -9.95 0.05
CA HIS A 153 -12.01 -9.80 -0.98
C HIS A 153 -11.46 -9.91 -2.42
N HIS A 154 -10.18 -10.26 -2.59
CA HIS A 154 -9.53 -10.27 -3.91
C HIS A 154 -10.29 -11.11 -4.95
N GLN A 155 -10.69 -12.35 -4.60
CA GLN A 155 -11.42 -13.22 -5.52
C GLN A 155 -12.79 -12.66 -5.89
N ALA A 156 -13.53 -12.12 -4.92
CA ALA A 156 -14.85 -11.53 -5.18
C ALA A 156 -14.74 -10.31 -6.11
N LEU A 157 -13.72 -9.47 -5.91
CA LEU A 157 -13.42 -8.36 -6.80
C LEU A 157 -13.00 -8.86 -8.20
N GLN A 158 -12.19 -9.92 -8.29
CA GLN A 158 -11.82 -10.53 -9.58
C GLN A 158 -13.04 -11.04 -10.33
N ASP A 159 -13.96 -11.73 -9.65
CA ASP A 159 -15.15 -12.27 -10.27
C ASP A 159 -16.04 -11.16 -10.86
N ILE A 160 -16.11 -10.00 -10.19
CA ILE A 160 -16.87 -8.82 -10.64
C ILE A 160 -16.17 -8.09 -11.79
N PHE A 161 -14.85 -7.85 -11.66
CA PHE A 161 -14.10 -6.95 -12.52
C PHE A 161 -13.42 -7.64 -13.72
N GLN A 162 -13.31 -8.97 -13.76
CA GLN A 162 -12.68 -9.72 -14.86
C GLN A 162 -13.30 -9.46 -16.25
N ARG A 163 -14.52 -8.93 -16.30
CA ARG A 163 -15.24 -8.60 -17.54
C ARG A 163 -14.95 -7.18 -18.06
N PHE A 164 -14.24 -6.36 -17.29
CA PHE A 164 -13.87 -5.00 -17.64
C PHE A 164 -12.37 -4.92 -17.96
N ASP A 165 -11.99 -3.95 -18.79
CA ASP A 165 -10.60 -3.74 -19.16
C ASP A 165 -9.86 -2.96 -18.06
N ILE A 166 -9.42 -3.69 -17.03
CA ILE A 166 -8.62 -3.16 -15.92
C ILE A 166 -7.13 -3.27 -16.26
N TYR A 167 -6.38 -2.18 -16.12
CA TYR A 167 -4.95 -2.13 -16.44
C TYR A 167 -4.15 -1.44 -15.31
N PRO A 168 -2.85 -1.74 -15.16
CA PRO A 168 -2.00 -1.05 -14.20
C PRO A 168 -1.71 0.38 -14.70
N ALA A 169 -2.54 1.33 -14.28
CA ALA A 169 -2.53 2.74 -14.69
C ALA A 169 -1.62 3.64 -13.84
N MET A 170 -1.41 3.31 -12.56
CA MET A 170 -0.65 4.12 -11.62
C MET A 170 0.86 3.91 -11.79
N ARG A 171 1.34 2.66 -11.66
CA ARG A 171 2.75 2.25 -11.77
C ARG A 171 3.73 3.13 -11.00
N ASN A 172 3.29 3.66 -9.85
CA ASN A 172 4.07 4.60 -9.05
C ASN A 172 4.93 3.91 -7.99
N VAL A 173 4.67 2.64 -7.70
CA VAL A 173 5.44 1.85 -6.74
C VAL A 173 6.62 1.18 -7.44
N THR A 174 7.82 1.41 -6.94
CA THR A 174 9.03 0.72 -7.37
C THR A 174 9.33 -0.44 -6.43
N ILE A 175 9.73 -1.58 -6.99
CA ILE A 175 10.12 -2.77 -6.23
C ILE A 175 11.59 -3.05 -6.56
N GLU A 176 12.40 -3.30 -5.53
CA GLU A 176 13.80 -3.68 -5.73
C GLU A 176 13.89 -5.02 -6.48
N PRO A 177 14.66 -5.08 -7.59
CA PRO A 177 14.86 -6.34 -8.28
C PRO A 177 15.55 -7.37 -7.37
N PRO A 178 15.20 -8.65 -7.52
CA PRO A 178 15.83 -9.69 -6.75
C PRO A 178 17.35 -9.75 -7.00
N GLY A 179 18.14 -9.91 -5.92
CA GLY A 179 19.61 -9.94 -5.98
C GLY A 179 20.31 -8.62 -5.62
N TYR A 180 19.56 -7.52 -5.48
CA TYR A 180 20.10 -6.29 -4.88
C TYR A 180 20.52 -6.55 -3.43
N PRO A 181 21.56 -5.86 -2.91
CA PRO A 181 21.94 -5.95 -1.51
C PRO A 181 20.72 -5.74 -0.59
N PRO A 182 20.60 -6.50 0.50
CA PRO A 182 19.48 -6.32 1.42
C PRO A 182 19.48 -4.90 2.00
N GLY A 183 18.34 -4.22 1.87
CA GLY A 183 18.02 -2.96 2.54
C GLY A 183 16.60 -3.00 3.07
N GLY A 184 16.34 -2.37 4.22
CA GLY A 184 15.04 -2.42 4.90
C GLY A 184 14.59 -3.81 5.34
N GLY A 185 13.47 -3.90 6.07
CA GLY A 185 12.89 -5.17 6.48
C GLY A 185 13.66 -5.85 7.62
N ARG A 186 12.93 -6.36 8.59
CA ARG A 186 13.47 -6.97 9.80
C ARG A 186 12.72 -8.24 10.15
N ILE A 187 13.45 -9.26 10.59
CA ILE A 187 12.87 -10.43 11.26
C ILE A 187 13.71 -10.87 12.47
N LEU A 188 13.07 -11.41 13.50
CA LEU A 188 13.72 -12.07 14.62
C LEU A 188 13.83 -13.59 14.36
N GLU A 189 15.02 -14.08 14.02
CA GLU A 189 15.30 -15.50 13.85
C GLU A 189 16.16 -16.02 15.01
N ASN A 190 15.66 -16.98 15.79
CA ASN A 190 16.38 -17.58 16.93
C ASN A 190 16.94 -16.54 17.94
N GLY A 191 16.16 -15.50 18.22
CA GLY A 191 16.54 -14.41 19.13
C GLY A 191 17.58 -13.44 18.56
N ARG A 192 17.88 -13.51 17.25
CA ARG A 192 18.79 -12.59 16.57
C ARG A 192 18.04 -11.79 15.52
N VAL A 193 18.29 -10.49 15.50
CA VAL A 193 17.76 -9.59 14.47
C VAL A 193 18.48 -9.84 13.15
N LYS A 194 17.70 -10.05 12.10
CA LYS A 194 18.16 -10.20 10.72
C LYS A 194 17.48 -9.15 9.85
N TRP A 195 18.29 -8.42 9.09
CA TRP A 195 17.85 -7.37 8.18
C TRP A 195 17.74 -7.86 6.75
N GLY A 196 17.02 -7.11 5.91
CA GLY A 196 16.86 -7.45 4.50
C GLY A 196 15.71 -8.40 4.23
N HIS A 197 14.74 -8.48 5.14
CA HIS A 197 13.54 -9.27 4.93
C HIS A 197 12.64 -8.54 3.91
N ARG A 198 12.55 -9.08 2.70
CA ARG A 198 11.90 -8.44 1.56
C ARG A 198 10.84 -9.38 1.02
N ARG A 199 9.72 -8.82 0.57
CA ARG A 199 8.62 -9.60 0.00
C ARG A 199 9.08 -10.49 -1.16
N TRP A 200 9.88 -9.93 -2.05
CA TRP A 200 10.39 -10.62 -3.22
C TRP A 200 11.89 -10.88 -3.07
N HIS A 201 12.24 -12.14 -2.83
CA HIS A 201 13.62 -12.59 -2.75
C HIS A 201 14.15 -13.07 -4.11
N GLY A 202 15.45 -12.90 -4.32
CA GLY A 202 16.18 -13.46 -5.45
C GLY A 202 16.20 -14.97 -5.40
N GLY A 203 15.21 -15.59 -6.06
CA GLY A 203 15.26 -16.93 -6.61
C GLY A 203 15.76 -18.04 -5.67
N GLN A 204 14.82 -18.72 -5.03
CA GLN A 204 14.69 -20.16 -5.26
C GLN A 204 13.24 -20.45 -5.61
N THR A 205 12.87 -20.14 -6.85
CA THR A 205 11.81 -20.92 -7.50
C THR A 205 12.37 -22.32 -7.64
N GLU A 206 12.00 -23.23 -6.73
CA GLU A 206 11.99 -24.64 -7.07
C GLU A 206 11.13 -24.77 -8.33
N ARG A 207 11.77 -25.03 -9.47
CA ARG A 207 11.05 -25.48 -10.65
C ARG A 207 10.42 -26.81 -10.28
N GLN A 208 9.15 -26.81 -9.94
CA GLN A 208 8.35 -28.02 -10.01
C GLN A 208 8.18 -28.32 -11.50
N ASN A 209 8.92 -29.33 -11.96
CA ASN A 209 8.67 -29.99 -13.25
C ASN A 209 7.38 -30.81 -13.15
#